data_AF-A0A318R8D1-F1
#
_entry.id   AF-A0A318R8D1-F1
#
_cell.length_a   1.000
_cell.length_b   1.000
_cell.length_c   1.000
_cell.angle_alpha   90.00
_cell.angle_beta   90.00
_cell.angle_gamma   90.00
#
_symmetry.space_group_name_H-M   'P 1'
#
loop_
_entity.id
_entity.type
_entity.pdbx_description
1 polymer ?
#
loop_
_entity_poly.entity_id
_entity_poly.type
_entity_poly.pdbx_seq_one_letter_code
_entity_poly.pdbx_strand_id
1 'polypeptide(L)'
;MRMNTAMDTKPPSPHHVGSSRPLRLADDVVSHAVYGGPGKCYRYELTRTWDAGRPAVMWLMMNPSVATEDGDDRTVAKCQRYARAWGYGTLLVGNTFAYRCTDQKRLTEVPDPIGPDNDRHLLAMARSADLVIAAYGSPQIKTLLPRGPEVVRMLQQHGITVSAMRLSRRSGRPEHPLYLPSDLRPEPLPAYGPA
;
A
#
# COMPACT_ATOMS: atom_id res chain seq x y z
N MET A 1 -13.86 35.49 38.43
CA MET A 1 -14.70 34.67 37.52
C MET A 1 -14.18 34.90 36.11
N ARG A 2 -13.35 34.00 35.55
CA ARG A 2 -12.87 34.11 34.17
C ARG A 2 -13.51 32.97 33.38
N MET A 3 -14.34 33.32 32.41
CA MET A 3 -15.03 32.36 31.55
C MET A 3 -14.02 31.70 30.61
N ASN A 4 -14.02 30.37 30.59
CA ASN A 4 -13.29 29.56 29.61
C ASN A 4 -13.96 29.72 28.24
N THR A 5 -13.21 30.21 27.26
CA THR A 5 -13.59 30.17 25.85
C THR A 5 -13.51 28.72 25.40
N ALA A 6 -14.66 28.09 25.15
CA ALA A 6 -14.72 26.77 24.54
C ALA A 6 -14.10 26.86 23.14
N MET A 7 -13.05 26.07 22.89
CA MET A 7 -12.55 25.87 21.53
C MET A 7 -13.65 25.14 20.75
N ASP A 8 -14.15 25.82 19.72
CA ASP A 8 -15.15 25.31 18.81
C ASP A 8 -14.48 24.24 17.92
N THR A 9 -14.38 23.01 18.41
CA THR A 9 -13.84 21.89 17.64
C THR A 9 -14.89 21.50 16.63
N LYS A 10 -14.75 22.00 15.39
CA LYS A 10 -15.51 21.54 14.23
C LYS A 10 -15.50 20.00 14.24
N PRO A 11 -16.65 19.32 14.17
CA PRO A 11 -16.68 17.86 14.17
C PRO A 11 -15.79 17.37 13.01
N PRO A 12 -14.99 16.31 13.22
CA PRO A 12 -14.11 15.82 12.18
C PRO A 12 -14.94 15.52 10.94
N SER A 13 -14.52 16.10 9.80
CA SER A 13 -15.17 15.83 8.52
C SER A 13 -15.24 14.31 8.30
N PRO A 14 -16.37 13.78 7.76
CA PRO A 14 -16.48 12.36 7.50
C PRO A 14 -15.28 11.86 6.67
N HIS A 15 -14.75 10.69 7.03
CA HIS A 15 -13.67 10.10 6.26
C HIS A 15 -14.10 9.94 4.79
N HIS A 16 -13.25 10.41 3.88
CA HIS A 16 -13.49 10.40 2.44
C HIS A 16 -12.20 9.96 1.76
N VAL A 17 -12.25 9.03 0.81
CA VAL A 17 -11.03 8.52 0.16
C VAL A 17 -10.71 9.31 -1.11
N GLY A 18 -11.74 9.73 -1.84
CA GLY A 18 -11.68 10.29 -3.18
C GLY A 18 -12.96 9.96 -3.93
N SER A 19 -13.21 10.63 -5.06
CA SER A 19 -14.43 10.47 -5.86
C SER A 19 -14.27 9.62 -7.13
N SER A 20 -13.07 9.08 -7.37
CA SER A 20 -12.79 8.27 -8.55
C SER A 20 -13.58 6.96 -8.51
N ARG A 21 -14.30 6.66 -9.60
CA ARG A 21 -15.02 5.39 -9.76
C ARG A 21 -14.03 4.24 -9.91
N PRO A 22 -14.15 3.15 -9.12
CA PRO A 22 -13.35 1.95 -9.30
C PRO A 22 -13.60 1.28 -10.65
N LEU A 23 -12.57 0.61 -11.16
CA LEU A 23 -12.64 -0.31 -12.29
C LEU A 23 -13.31 -1.61 -11.83
N ARG A 24 -14.18 -2.16 -12.67
CA ARG A 24 -14.84 -3.46 -12.41
C ARG A 24 -13.78 -4.56 -12.37
N LEU A 25 -13.90 -5.47 -11.39
CA LEU A 25 -13.09 -6.69 -11.33
C LEU A 25 -13.47 -7.65 -12.46
N ALA A 26 -12.51 -8.46 -12.91
CA ALA A 26 -12.79 -9.57 -13.80
C ALA A 26 -13.58 -10.67 -13.05
N ASP A 27 -14.41 -11.42 -13.76
CA ASP A 27 -15.33 -12.38 -13.15
C ASP A 27 -14.62 -13.57 -12.47
N ASP A 28 -13.36 -13.81 -12.81
CA ASP A 28 -12.51 -14.85 -12.22
C ASP A 28 -11.85 -14.41 -10.89
N VAL A 29 -12.02 -13.16 -10.48
CA VAL A 29 -11.34 -12.59 -9.30
C VAL A 29 -12.20 -12.73 -8.05
N VAL A 30 -11.71 -13.51 -7.09
CA VAL A 30 -12.16 -13.47 -5.70
C VAL A 30 -11.41 -12.35 -4.98
N SER A 31 -12.17 -11.47 -4.31
CA SER A 31 -11.67 -10.20 -3.78
C SER A 31 -11.97 -10.07 -2.30
N HIS A 32 -10.99 -9.60 -1.53
CA HIS A 32 -11.12 -9.37 -0.09
C HIS A 32 -10.34 -8.11 0.31
N ALA A 33 -10.82 -7.41 1.34
CA ALA A 33 -10.12 -6.28 1.93
C ALA A 33 -10.32 -6.27 3.46
N VAL A 34 -9.24 -5.98 4.19
CA VAL A 34 -9.28 -5.83 5.66
C VAL A 34 -9.20 -4.35 6.01
N TYR A 35 -10.14 -3.90 6.84
CA TYR A 35 -10.27 -2.52 7.27
C TYR A 35 -10.16 -2.37 8.79
N GLY A 36 -9.82 -1.16 9.23
CA GLY A 36 -9.79 -0.79 10.65
C GLY A 36 -10.15 0.67 10.88
N GLY A 37 -10.24 1.03 12.15
CA GLY A 37 -10.55 2.38 12.61
C GLY A 37 -11.99 2.84 12.36
N PRO A 38 -12.36 4.02 12.88
CA PRO A 38 -13.70 4.58 12.70
C PRO A 38 -14.01 4.80 11.22
N GLY A 39 -15.16 4.32 10.77
CA GLY A 39 -15.60 4.46 9.37
C GLY A 39 -14.70 3.75 8.35
N LYS A 40 -13.99 2.68 8.76
CA LYS A 40 -13.04 1.95 7.88
C LYS A 40 -11.99 2.88 7.26
N CYS A 41 -11.47 3.82 8.06
CA CYS A 41 -10.51 4.82 7.59
C CYS A 41 -9.12 4.24 7.29
N TYR A 42 -8.79 3.09 7.85
CA TYR A 42 -7.61 2.30 7.53
C TYR A 42 -7.97 1.10 6.64
N ARG A 43 -7.17 0.83 5.61
CA ARG A 43 -7.18 -0.45 4.89
C ARG A 43 -5.83 -1.12 5.07
N TYR A 44 -5.82 -2.24 5.77
CA TYR A 44 -4.60 -2.99 6.06
C TYR A 44 -4.22 -3.94 4.92
N GLU A 45 -5.21 -4.54 4.28
CA GLU A 45 -4.99 -5.55 3.24
C GLU A 45 -5.97 -5.35 2.08
N LEU A 46 -5.50 -5.70 0.89
CA LEU A 46 -6.33 -5.87 -0.29
C LEU A 46 -5.81 -7.08 -1.06
N THR A 47 -6.67 -8.07 -1.28
CA THR A 47 -6.34 -9.33 -1.94
C THR A 47 -7.18 -9.50 -3.19
N ARG A 48 -6.54 -10.04 -4.24
CA ARG A 48 -7.17 -10.50 -5.47
C ARG A 48 -6.63 -11.89 -5.77
N THR A 49 -7.51 -12.87 -5.85
CA THR A 49 -7.13 -14.25 -6.18
C THR A 49 -7.93 -14.70 -7.39
N TRP A 50 -7.23 -15.12 -8.45
CA TRP A 50 -7.83 -15.70 -9.65
C TRP A 50 -7.44 -17.17 -9.84
N ASP A 51 -6.36 -17.62 -9.20
CA ASP A 51 -5.95 -19.03 -9.15
C ASP A 51 -5.23 -19.30 -7.83
N ALA A 52 -5.92 -19.93 -6.87
CA ALA A 52 -5.36 -20.22 -5.55
C ALA A 52 -4.27 -21.31 -5.58
N GLY A 53 -4.11 -22.05 -6.68
CA GLY A 53 -3.07 -23.07 -6.85
C GLY A 53 -1.72 -22.50 -7.33
N ARG A 54 -1.63 -21.19 -7.57
CA ARG A 54 -0.43 -20.51 -8.08
C ARG A 54 0.21 -19.59 -7.04
N PRO A 55 1.49 -19.22 -7.23
CA PRO A 55 2.21 -18.30 -6.33
C PRO A 55 1.50 -16.97 -6.09
N ALA A 56 1.79 -16.35 -4.94
CA ALA A 56 1.30 -15.04 -4.54
C ALA A 56 2.38 -13.95 -4.65
N VAL A 57 2.00 -12.77 -5.13
CA VAL A 57 2.88 -11.60 -5.18
C VAL A 57 2.30 -10.47 -4.35
N MET A 58 3.12 -9.90 -3.48
CA MET A 58 2.79 -8.72 -2.70
C MET A 58 3.38 -7.45 -3.32
N TRP A 59 2.56 -6.40 -3.39
CA TRP A 59 3.01 -5.05 -3.69
C TRP A 59 2.89 -4.16 -2.46
N LEU A 60 4.01 -3.58 -2.03
CA LEU A 60 4.09 -2.62 -0.93
C LEU A 60 4.08 -1.19 -1.49
N MET A 61 2.92 -0.55 -1.45
CA MET A 61 2.68 0.80 -2.00
C MET A 61 2.64 1.87 -0.90
N MET A 62 2.40 3.14 -1.26
CA MET A 62 2.45 4.24 -0.27
C MET A 62 1.23 4.24 0.67
N ASN A 63 0.04 4.46 0.12
CA ASN A 63 -1.20 4.55 0.89
C ASN A 63 -2.42 4.11 0.03
N PRO A 64 -3.49 3.57 0.64
CA PRO A 64 -4.68 3.17 -0.10
C PRO A 64 -5.36 4.37 -0.77
N SER A 65 -5.76 4.18 -2.03
CA SER A 65 -6.68 5.06 -2.73
C SER A 65 -8.05 4.39 -2.84
N VAL A 66 -8.75 4.57 -3.96
CA VAL A 66 -10.16 4.17 -4.14
C VAL A 66 -10.41 2.66 -4.28
N ALA A 67 -9.39 1.81 -4.46
CA ALA A 67 -9.61 0.37 -4.58
C ALA A 67 -10.24 -0.21 -3.30
N THR A 68 -11.27 -1.03 -3.47
CA THR A 68 -11.98 -1.76 -2.39
C THR A 68 -12.12 -3.22 -2.78
N GLU A 69 -12.83 -4.00 -1.99
CA GLU A 69 -13.28 -5.35 -2.37
C GLU A 69 -14.10 -5.37 -3.67
N ASP A 70 -14.76 -4.27 -4.05
CA ASP A 70 -15.66 -4.21 -5.20
C ASP A 70 -14.99 -3.81 -6.53
N GLY A 71 -13.76 -3.29 -6.47
CA GLY A 71 -13.13 -2.73 -7.66
C GLY A 71 -11.70 -2.23 -7.45
N ASP A 72 -11.02 -2.06 -8.57
CA ASP A 72 -9.63 -1.62 -8.60
C ASP A 72 -9.50 -0.13 -8.91
N ASP A 73 -8.40 0.46 -8.46
CA ASP A 73 -7.87 1.65 -9.11
C ASP A 73 -6.91 1.25 -10.25
N ARG A 74 -6.43 2.25 -11.01
CA ARG A 74 -5.53 1.99 -12.14
C ARG A 74 -4.22 1.31 -11.74
N THR A 75 -3.77 1.52 -10.50
CA THR A 75 -2.53 0.95 -9.97
C THR A 75 -2.72 -0.52 -9.65
N VAL A 76 -3.76 -0.88 -8.90
CA VAL A 76 -4.07 -2.27 -8.55
C VAL A 76 -4.32 -3.09 -9.83
N ALA A 77 -5.07 -2.55 -10.79
CA ALA A 77 -5.27 -3.19 -12.08
C ALA A 77 -3.96 -3.40 -12.86
N LYS A 78 -3.00 -2.46 -12.77
CA LYS A 78 -1.67 -2.60 -13.38
C LYS A 78 -0.85 -3.70 -12.69
N CYS A 79 -0.90 -3.79 -11.36
CA CYS A 79 -0.22 -4.83 -10.59
C CYS A 79 -0.78 -6.23 -10.90
N GLN A 80 -2.10 -6.37 -11.08
CA GLN A 80 -2.69 -7.64 -11.53
C GLN A 80 -2.18 -8.06 -12.90
N ARG A 81 -2.06 -7.12 -13.85
CA ARG A 81 -1.50 -7.43 -15.19
C ARG A 81 -0.06 -7.93 -15.10
N TYR A 82 0.78 -7.32 -14.26
CA TYR A 82 2.14 -7.84 -14.01
C TYR A 82 2.10 -9.24 -13.41
N ALA A 83 1.34 -9.43 -12.33
CA ALA A 83 1.25 -10.70 -11.62
C ALA A 83 0.80 -11.84 -12.55
N ARG A 84 -0.25 -11.62 -13.34
CA ARG A 84 -0.74 -12.59 -14.34
C ARG A 84 0.31 -12.87 -15.41
N ALA A 85 0.98 -11.84 -15.93
CA ALA A 85 2.04 -12.01 -16.94
C ALA A 85 3.25 -12.79 -16.41
N TRP A 86 3.48 -12.79 -15.09
CA TRP A 86 4.53 -13.58 -14.42
C TRP A 86 4.04 -14.95 -13.94
N GLY A 87 2.78 -15.31 -14.20
CA GLY A 87 2.23 -16.62 -13.85
C GLY A 87 1.75 -16.75 -12.40
N TYR A 88 1.59 -15.66 -11.66
CA TYR A 88 1.05 -15.65 -10.29
C TYR A 88 -0.47 -15.83 -10.31
N GLY A 89 -1.02 -16.28 -9.17
CA GLY A 89 -2.44 -16.54 -8.94
C GLY A 89 -3.13 -15.58 -7.99
N THR A 90 -2.33 -14.95 -7.13
CA THR A 90 -2.80 -14.04 -6.08
C THR A 90 -1.98 -12.76 -6.05
N LEU A 91 -2.67 -11.63 -5.99
CA LEU A 91 -2.10 -10.31 -5.70
C LEU A 91 -2.49 -9.91 -4.27
N LEU A 92 -1.47 -9.59 -3.47
CA LEU A 92 -1.61 -8.93 -2.17
C LEU A 92 -1.16 -7.48 -2.31
N VAL A 93 -1.93 -6.53 -1.80
CA VAL A 93 -1.55 -5.11 -1.79
C VAL A 93 -1.56 -4.61 -0.36
N GLY A 94 -0.36 -4.29 0.12
CA GLY A 94 -0.13 -3.60 1.38
C GLY A 94 0.34 -2.17 1.14
N ASN A 95 0.16 -1.31 2.12
CA ASN A 95 0.54 0.09 2.03
C ASN A 95 1.37 0.52 3.25
N THR A 96 2.43 1.31 3.04
CA THR A 96 3.30 1.78 4.13
C THR A 96 2.54 2.63 5.14
N PHE A 97 1.47 3.30 4.70
CA PHE A 97 0.45 3.96 5.51
C PHE A 97 -0.90 3.32 5.24
N ALA A 98 -1.65 2.90 6.26
CA ALA A 98 -2.97 2.28 6.05
C ALA A 98 -4.10 3.29 5.83
N TYR A 99 -3.90 4.56 6.19
CA TYR A 99 -4.96 5.57 6.08
C TYR A 99 -5.34 5.81 4.61
N ARG A 100 -6.64 5.67 4.31
CA ARG A 100 -7.16 5.70 2.94
C ARG A 100 -7.34 7.14 2.46
N CYS A 101 -6.60 7.55 1.44
CA CYS A 101 -6.76 8.87 0.82
C CYS A 101 -6.11 8.92 -0.55
N THR A 102 -6.76 9.52 -1.54
CA THR A 102 -6.12 9.77 -2.85
C THR A 102 -5.06 10.88 -2.76
N ASP A 103 -5.33 11.94 -1.99
CA ASP A 103 -4.36 13.00 -1.74
C ASP A 103 -3.49 12.67 -0.53
N GLN A 104 -2.20 12.45 -0.78
CA GLN A 104 -1.20 12.16 0.25
C GLN A 104 -1.08 13.25 1.32
N LYS A 105 -1.48 14.50 1.03
CA LYS A 105 -1.46 15.59 2.02
C LYS A 105 -2.32 15.28 3.22
N ARG A 106 -3.35 14.46 3.04
CA ARG A 106 -4.26 14.06 4.11
C ARG A 106 -3.66 13.09 5.12
N LEU A 107 -2.52 12.49 4.79
CA LEU A 107 -1.75 11.68 5.74
C LEU A 107 -1.19 12.53 6.90
N THR A 108 -1.05 13.85 6.72
CA THR A 108 -0.65 14.75 7.81
C THR A 108 -1.81 15.34 8.60
N GLU A 109 -3.06 15.06 8.19
CA GLU A 109 -4.27 15.53 8.88
C GLU A 109 -4.71 14.59 10.01
N VAL A 110 -4.11 13.40 10.08
CA VAL A 110 -4.46 12.35 11.03
C VAL A 110 -3.31 12.10 12.01
N PRO A 111 -3.60 11.83 13.30
CA PRO A 111 -2.55 11.58 14.29
C PRO A 111 -1.68 10.37 13.96
N ASP A 112 -2.29 9.30 13.44
CA ASP A 112 -1.61 8.07 13.04
C ASP A 112 -2.02 7.67 11.61
N PRO A 113 -1.30 8.09 10.57
CA PRO A 113 -1.55 7.65 9.20
C PRO A 113 -1.07 6.22 8.93
N ILE A 114 -0.17 5.68 9.77
CA ILE A 114 0.35 4.32 9.63
C ILE A 114 -0.78 3.34 9.92
N GLY A 115 -1.53 3.59 10.99
CA GLY A 115 -2.63 2.77 11.47
C GLY A 115 -2.13 1.69 12.45
N PRO A 116 -2.89 1.40 13.52
CA PRO A 116 -2.39 0.67 14.68
C PRO A 116 -1.95 -0.77 14.40
N ASP A 117 -2.59 -1.44 13.43
CA ASP A 117 -2.32 -2.84 13.09
C ASP A 117 -1.52 -3.02 11.79
N ASN A 118 -1.12 -1.94 11.12
CA ASN A 118 -0.64 -2.02 9.75
C ASN A 118 0.61 -2.89 9.59
N ASP A 119 1.61 -2.70 10.46
CA ASP A 119 2.86 -3.46 10.39
C ASP A 119 2.66 -4.97 10.59
N ARG A 120 1.71 -5.35 11.45
CA ARG A 120 1.33 -6.75 11.66
C ARG A 120 0.76 -7.37 10.39
N HIS A 121 -0.15 -6.67 9.71
CA HIS A 121 -0.75 -7.11 8.45
C HIS A 121 0.27 -7.15 7.30
N LEU A 122 1.15 -6.14 7.19
CA LEU A 122 2.22 -6.11 6.19
C LEU A 122 3.16 -7.31 6.34
N LEU A 123 3.58 -7.63 7.57
CA LEU A 123 4.45 -8.78 7.81
C LEU A 123 3.75 -10.10 7.50
N ALA A 124 2.47 -10.24 7.87
CA ALA A 124 1.69 -11.45 7.58
C ALA A 124 1.53 -11.67 6.07
N MET A 125 1.13 -10.64 5.32
CA MET A 125 1.03 -10.72 3.86
C MET A 125 2.38 -11.06 3.23
N ALA A 126 3.45 -10.40 3.66
CA ALA A 126 4.79 -10.62 3.11
C ALA A 126 5.32 -12.04 3.35
N ARG A 127 4.97 -12.67 4.49
CA ARG A 127 5.29 -14.07 4.77
C ARG A 127 4.51 -15.06 3.90
N SER A 128 3.31 -14.68 3.46
CA SER A 128 2.47 -15.50 2.57
C SER A 128 2.77 -15.31 1.08
N ALA A 129 3.64 -14.36 0.72
CA ALA A 129 3.98 -14.04 -0.65
C ALA A 129 5.28 -14.72 -1.08
N ASP A 130 5.29 -15.26 -2.30
CA ASP A 130 6.49 -15.80 -2.95
C ASP A 130 7.40 -14.68 -3.50
N LEU A 131 6.84 -13.49 -3.70
CA LEU A 131 7.55 -12.30 -4.17
C LEU A 131 6.98 -11.03 -3.51
N VAL A 132 7.84 -10.20 -2.94
CA VAL A 132 7.47 -8.90 -2.38
C VAL A 132 8.11 -7.77 -3.19
N ILE A 133 7.29 -6.84 -3.67
CA ILE A 133 7.72 -5.71 -4.50
C ILE A 133 7.45 -4.40 -3.78
N ALA A 134 8.50 -3.67 -3.46
CA ALA A 134 8.40 -2.29 -3.01
C ALA A 134 8.05 -1.35 -4.18
N ALA A 135 7.09 -0.47 -3.92
CA ALA A 135 6.50 0.45 -4.89
C ALA A 135 5.96 1.73 -4.19
N TYR A 136 6.49 2.06 -3.01
CA TYR A 136 5.97 3.14 -2.17
C TYR A 136 6.36 4.55 -2.63
N GLY A 137 7.17 4.70 -3.68
CA GLY A 137 7.47 5.99 -4.28
C GLY A 137 8.13 6.99 -3.34
N SER A 138 7.94 8.27 -3.67
CA SER A 138 8.52 9.41 -2.96
C SER A 138 7.42 10.39 -2.57
N PRO A 139 6.94 10.37 -1.32
CA PRO A 139 6.03 11.38 -0.82
C PRO A 139 6.53 12.81 -1.07
N GLN A 140 5.63 13.74 -1.37
CA GLN A 140 5.94 15.16 -1.53
C GLN A 140 6.21 15.84 -0.18
N ILE A 141 5.67 15.26 0.91
CA ILE A 141 5.83 15.76 2.26
C ILE A 141 7.01 15.06 2.93
N LYS A 142 8.02 15.84 3.36
CA LYS A 142 9.29 15.31 3.88
C LYS A 142 9.12 14.39 5.09
N THR A 143 8.19 14.70 5.99
CA THR A 143 7.92 13.90 7.20
C THR A 143 7.43 12.48 6.90
N LEU A 144 6.90 12.22 5.70
CA LEU A 144 6.43 10.90 5.28
C LEU A 144 7.53 10.05 4.63
N LEU A 145 8.67 10.64 4.25
CA LEU A 145 9.75 9.95 3.54
C LEU A 145 10.34 8.74 4.29
N PRO A 146 10.57 8.79 5.62
CA PRO A 146 11.22 7.68 6.34
C PRO A 146 10.45 6.37 6.30
N ARG A 147 9.11 6.44 6.24
CA ARG A 147 8.24 5.29 6.46
C ARG A 147 8.41 4.15 5.45
N GLY A 148 8.61 4.46 4.17
CA GLY A 148 8.84 3.43 3.15
C GLY A 148 10.07 2.55 3.43
N PRO A 149 11.27 3.17 3.55
CA PRO A 149 12.48 2.46 3.98
C PRO A 149 12.35 1.73 5.32
N GLU A 150 11.63 2.29 6.30
CA GLU A 150 11.39 1.62 7.59
C GLU A 150 10.65 0.29 7.43
N VAL A 151 9.61 0.26 6.61
CA VAL A 151 8.87 -0.99 6.34
C VAL A 151 9.74 -1.99 5.58
N VAL A 152 10.51 -1.56 4.58
CA VAL A 152 11.45 -2.47 3.87
C VAL A 152 12.44 -3.09 4.84
N ARG A 153 13.03 -2.26 5.72
CA ARG A 153 13.97 -2.73 6.75
C ARG A 153 13.29 -3.71 7.70
N MET A 154 12.08 -3.42 8.17
CA MET A 154 11.30 -4.32 9.02
C MET A 154 11.08 -5.68 8.35
N LEU A 155 10.70 -5.71 7.07
CA LEU A 155 10.49 -6.96 6.33
C LEU A 155 11.81 -7.74 6.16
N GLN A 156 12.89 -7.07 5.76
CA GLN A 156 14.21 -7.70 5.60
C GLN A 156 14.76 -8.25 6.93
N GLN A 157 14.55 -7.56 8.05
CA GLN A 157 14.91 -8.05 9.40
C GLN A 157 14.15 -9.32 9.78
N HIS A 158 12.99 -9.59 9.16
CA HIS A 158 12.25 -10.83 9.30
C HIS A 158 12.58 -11.87 8.22
N GLY A 159 13.69 -11.70 7.49
CA GLY A 159 14.17 -12.65 6.49
C GLY A 159 13.45 -12.59 5.14
N ILE A 160 12.67 -11.53 4.89
CA ILE A 160 11.91 -11.38 3.64
C ILE A 160 12.75 -10.61 2.62
N THR A 161 13.03 -11.23 1.48
CA THR A 161 13.62 -10.54 0.33
C THR A 161 12.59 -9.57 -0.26
N VAL A 162 12.95 -8.29 -0.32
CA VAL A 162 12.13 -7.25 -0.94
C VAL A 162 12.79 -6.82 -2.25
N SER A 163 12.02 -6.83 -3.34
CA SER A 163 12.46 -6.41 -4.67
C SER A 163 11.85 -5.06 -5.05
N ALA A 164 12.33 -4.43 -6.12
CA ALA A 164 11.69 -3.28 -6.74
C ALA A 164 11.72 -3.42 -8.27
N MET A 165 10.71 -2.85 -8.94
CA MET A 165 10.68 -2.82 -10.40
C MET A 165 11.75 -1.89 -10.97
N ARG A 166 11.96 -0.75 -10.30
CA ARG A 166 12.93 0.28 -10.67
C ARG A 166 13.15 1.21 -9.49
N LEU A 167 14.39 1.64 -9.32
CA LEU A 167 14.73 2.73 -8.41
C LEU A 167 14.80 4.05 -9.16
N SER A 168 14.18 5.08 -8.59
CA SER A 168 14.26 6.45 -9.11
C SER A 168 15.70 6.94 -9.09
N ARG A 169 16.23 7.35 -10.24
CA ARG A 169 17.61 7.90 -10.34
C ARG A 169 17.84 9.12 -9.45
N ARG A 170 16.79 9.90 -9.17
CA ARG A 170 16.88 11.12 -8.33
C ARG A 170 16.84 10.81 -6.84
N SER A 171 15.94 9.92 -6.43
CA SER A 171 15.65 9.71 -5.00
C SER A 171 16.17 8.39 -4.45
N GLY A 172 16.58 7.46 -5.31
CA GLY A 172 16.93 6.08 -4.95
C GLY A 172 15.73 5.23 -4.48
N ARG A 173 14.50 5.73 -4.62
CA ARG A 173 13.30 5.09 -4.06
C ARG A 173 12.57 4.24 -5.11
N PRO A 174 11.89 3.16 -4.71
CA PRO A 174 11.11 2.32 -5.62
C PRO A 174 10.02 3.11 -6.33
N GLU A 175 10.02 3.08 -7.66
CA GLU A 175 9.06 3.82 -8.48
C GLU A 175 7.66 3.21 -8.41
N HIS A 176 6.64 4.07 -8.56
CA HIS A 176 5.24 3.65 -8.60
C HIS A 176 4.93 2.91 -9.93
N PRO A 177 4.21 1.79 -9.92
CA PRO A 177 4.13 0.88 -11.07
C PRO A 177 3.27 1.38 -12.23
N LEU A 178 2.37 2.33 -11.98
CA LEU A 178 1.35 2.75 -12.95
C LEU A 178 1.92 3.11 -14.33
N TYR A 179 3.09 3.76 -14.37
CA TYR A 179 3.72 4.24 -15.59
C TYR A 179 4.95 3.43 -16.02
N LEU A 180 5.21 2.28 -15.38
CA LEU A 180 6.34 1.43 -15.75
C LEU A 180 6.00 0.54 -16.97
N PRO A 181 7.02 0.19 -17.78
CA PRO A 181 6.86 -0.75 -18.91
C PRO A 181 6.35 -2.12 -18.47
N SER A 182 5.49 -2.75 -19.26
CA SER A 182 4.82 -4.02 -18.91
C SER A 182 5.75 -5.24 -18.87
N ASP A 183 6.89 -5.18 -19.55
CA ASP A 183 7.89 -6.24 -19.63
C ASP A 183 8.95 -6.17 -18.52
N LEU A 184 9.01 -5.05 -17.79
CA LEU A 184 9.95 -4.86 -16.70
C LEU A 184 9.82 -5.97 -15.66
N ARG A 185 10.95 -6.41 -15.12
CA ARG A 185 11.04 -7.45 -14.08
C ARG A 185 11.60 -6.84 -12.79
N PRO A 186 11.16 -7.33 -11.62
CA PRO A 186 11.66 -6.84 -10.35
C PRO A 186 13.07 -7.37 -10.07
N GLU A 187 13.90 -6.54 -9.45
CA GLU A 187 15.23 -6.91 -8.95
C GLU A 187 15.26 -6.81 -7.43
N PRO A 188 15.94 -7.73 -6.72
CA PRO A 188 16.11 -7.66 -5.28
C PRO A 188 16.74 -6.33 -4.84
N LEU A 189 16.16 -5.69 -3.82
CA LEU A 189 16.83 -4.59 -3.14
C LEU A 189 18.02 -5.12 -2.34
N PRO A 190 19.08 -4.31 -2.16
CA PRO A 190 20.15 -4.65 -1.24
C PRO A 190 19.57 -5.00 0.14
N ALA A 191 20.10 -6.05 0.76
CA ALA A 191 19.80 -6.33 2.14
C ALA A 191 20.22 -5.13 3.00
N TYR A 192 19.37 -4.72 3.94
CA TYR A 192 19.82 -3.80 4.98
C TYR A 192 20.97 -4.46 5.73
N GLY A 193 22.16 -3.85 5.69
CA GLY A 193 23.30 -4.29 6.49
C GLY A 193 22.98 -4.17 7.99
N PRO A 194 23.65 -4.97 8.84
CA PRO A 194 23.59 -4.71 10.28
C PRO A 194 24.09 -3.28 10.55
N ALA A 195 23.36 -2.58 11.42
CA ALA A 195 23.79 -1.30 11.97
C ALA A 195 25.06 -1.48 12.82
#